data_AF-A0A0C2J0D1-F1
#
_entry.id   AF-A0A0C2J0D1-F1
#
_cell.length_a   1.000
_cell.length_b   1.000
_cell.length_c   1.000
_cell.angle_alpha   90.00
_cell.angle_beta   90.00
_cell.angle_gamma   90.00
#
_symmetry.space_group_name_H-M   'P 1'
#
loop_
_entity.id
_entity.type
_entity.pdbx_description
1 polymer ?
#
loop_
_entity_poly.entity_id
_entity_poly.type
_entity_poly.pdbx_seq_one_letter_code
_entity_poly.pdbx_strand_id
1 'polypeptide(L)'
;MLPFNRKRKMLDKKWAEYIETAKECEKDGKWEGIVIVTSEAGNAYFELAKLFEFEPSEQHIVSTYYLESAHCYNFVFSERAYETYLLAIEADLKRGAKKGAIEISVRCGYQYEKDWGDFGKSDEFYDKADELRVKYNLKHICAITSEYLKGVIRDVSKKLDGYSQNPVNLIHSKSKIMYEAGVCRKCIHFWKIFDEYFDEIRKEENRNKIKWLKKYHEKFKEKLAQTIADVERLAEERKNGAPGKDPSQQYEDA
;
A
#
# COMPACT_ATOMS: atom_id res chain seq x y z
N MET A 1 -17.86 23.18 -25.21
CA MET A 1 -17.66 22.39 -23.97
C MET A 1 -18.92 21.59 -23.72
N LEU A 2 -18.82 20.27 -23.46
CA LEU A 2 -19.97 19.49 -23.03
C LEU A 2 -20.44 19.96 -21.65
N PRO A 3 -21.76 19.98 -21.36
CA PRO A 3 -22.26 20.25 -20.02
C PRO A 3 -21.65 19.27 -19.01
N PHE A 4 -21.26 19.76 -17.84
CA PHE A 4 -20.66 18.99 -16.74
C PHE A 4 -21.34 17.62 -16.51
N ASN A 5 -22.68 17.61 -16.50
CA ASN A 5 -23.48 16.39 -16.29
C ASN A 5 -23.37 15.37 -17.44
N ARG A 6 -23.15 15.81 -18.69
CA ARG A 6 -22.88 14.89 -19.82
C ARG A 6 -21.48 14.32 -19.74
N LYS A 7 -20.51 15.13 -19.31
CA LYS A 7 -19.13 14.68 -19.07
C LYS A 7 -19.13 13.62 -17.97
N ARG A 8 -19.72 13.91 -16.81
CA ARG A 8 -19.87 12.98 -15.68
C ARG A 8 -20.51 11.64 -16.08
N LYS A 9 -21.66 11.67 -16.78
CA LYS A 9 -22.34 10.44 -17.22
C LYS A 9 -21.52 9.61 -18.22
N MET A 10 -20.73 10.25 -19.08
CA MET A 10 -19.81 9.56 -19.99
C MET A 10 -18.64 8.93 -19.23
N LEU A 11 -18.16 9.57 -18.17
CA LEU A 11 -17.11 9.03 -17.30
C LEU A 11 -17.62 7.86 -16.48
N ASP A 12 -18.81 7.94 -15.90
CA ASP A 12 -19.41 6.86 -15.13
C ASP A 12 -19.59 5.60 -16.00
N LYS A 13 -19.97 5.78 -17.28
CA LYS A 13 -20.08 4.68 -18.25
C LYS A 13 -18.72 4.06 -18.56
N LYS A 14 -17.71 4.89 -18.86
CA LYS A 14 -16.34 4.41 -19.13
C LYS A 14 -15.74 3.73 -17.89
N TRP A 15 -15.96 4.29 -16.71
CA TRP A 15 -15.53 3.73 -15.43
C TRP A 15 -16.12 2.34 -15.20
N ALA A 16 -17.43 2.18 -15.45
CA ALA A 16 -18.09 0.88 -15.33
C ALA A 16 -17.51 -0.13 -16.35
N GLU A 17 -17.28 0.28 -17.59
CA GLU A 17 -16.65 -0.56 -18.64
C GLU A 17 -15.26 -1.03 -18.20
N TYR A 18 -14.39 -0.11 -17.74
CA TYR A 18 -13.03 -0.47 -17.30
C TYR A 18 -13.01 -1.40 -16.08
N ILE A 19 -13.91 -1.20 -15.11
CA ILE A 19 -14.04 -2.07 -13.93
C ILE A 19 -14.54 -3.47 -14.32
N GLU A 20 -15.49 -3.57 -15.26
CA GLU A 20 -15.97 -4.86 -15.75
C GLU A 20 -14.87 -5.60 -16.51
N THR A 21 -14.14 -4.92 -17.40
CA THR A 21 -13.02 -5.53 -18.14
C THR A 21 -11.93 -6.04 -17.19
N ALA A 22 -11.57 -5.27 -16.15
CA ALA A 22 -10.59 -5.69 -15.15
C ALA A 22 -11.04 -6.96 -14.40
N LYS A 23 -12.31 -7.03 -13.97
CA LYS A 23 -12.86 -8.19 -13.26
C LYS A 23 -12.99 -9.45 -14.12
N GLU A 24 -13.26 -9.31 -15.41
CA GLU A 24 -13.30 -10.44 -16.35
C GLU A 24 -11.90 -11.02 -16.56
N CYS A 25 -10.88 -10.18 -16.66
CA CYS A 25 -9.50 -10.61 -16.82
C CYS A 25 -8.96 -11.37 -15.60
N GLU A 26 -9.36 -11.00 -14.39
CA GLU A 26 -9.02 -11.73 -13.17
C GLU A 26 -9.61 -13.16 -13.14
N LYS A 27 -10.78 -13.37 -13.76
CA LYS A 27 -11.49 -14.66 -13.73
C LYS A 27 -10.93 -15.69 -14.72
N ASP A 28 -10.46 -15.23 -15.87
CA ASP A 28 -10.13 -16.14 -16.99
C ASP A 28 -8.70 -16.70 -16.97
N GLY A 29 -7.83 -16.22 -16.07
CA GLY A 29 -6.48 -16.78 -15.86
C GLY A 29 -5.56 -16.77 -17.10
N LYS A 30 -5.94 -16.06 -18.17
CA LYS A 30 -5.18 -15.94 -19.42
C LYS A 30 -4.26 -14.73 -19.36
N TRP A 31 -3.06 -14.95 -18.83
CA TRP A 31 -2.07 -13.91 -18.56
C TRP A 31 -1.63 -13.08 -19.78
N GLU A 32 -1.70 -13.62 -20.99
CA GLU A 32 -1.34 -12.88 -22.22
C GLU A 32 -2.33 -11.74 -22.56
N GLY A 33 -3.59 -11.83 -22.13
CA GLY A 33 -4.58 -10.74 -22.27
C GLY A 33 -4.54 -9.72 -21.13
N ILE A 34 -4.00 -10.10 -19.97
CA ILE A 34 -3.98 -9.27 -18.76
C ILE A 34 -3.14 -8.01 -18.97
N VAL A 35 -1.99 -8.11 -19.63
CA VAL A 35 -1.06 -6.97 -19.85
C VAL A 35 -1.72 -5.83 -20.63
N ILE A 36 -2.54 -6.16 -21.64
CA ILE A 36 -3.26 -5.15 -22.43
C ILE A 36 -4.34 -4.49 -21.58
N VAL A 37 -5.13 -5.29 -20.86
CA VAL A 37 -6.26 -4.79 -20.06
C VAL A 37 -5.80 -3.96 -18.85
N THR A 38 -4.74 -4.36 -18.16
CA THR A 38 -4.18 -3.57 -17.06
C THR A 38 -3.55 -2.27 -17.55
N SER A 39 -2.97 -2.24 -18.75
CA SER A 39 -2.47 -0.99 -19.34
C SER A 39 -3.61 -0.02 -19.71
N GLU A 40 -4.72 -0.54 -20.24
CA GLU A 40 -5.92 0.24 -20.54
C GLU A 40 -6.63 0.75 -19.28
N ALA A 41 -6.76 -0.11 -18.25
CA ALA A 41 -7.28 0.29 -16.95
C ALA A 41 -6.39 1.36 -16.30
N GLY A 42 -5.06 1.21 -16.38
CA GLY A 42 -4.12 2.22 -15.92
C GLY A 42 -4.33 3.57 -16.62
N ASN A 43 -4.46 3.57 -17.95
CA ASN A 43 -4.75 4.78 -18.73
C ASN A 43 -6.10 5.40 -18.37
N ALA A 44 -7.12 4.57 -18.13
CA ALA A 44 -8.43 5.04 -17.74
C ALA A 44 -8.41 5.81 -16.42
N TYR A 45 -7.81 5.21 -15.38
CA TYR A 45 -7.65 5.86 -14.09
C TYR A 45 -6.80 7.13 -14.18
N PHE A 46 -5.76 7.12 -15.01
CA PHE A 46 -4.91 8.29 -15.23
C PHE A 46 -5.69 9.47 -15.81
N GLU A 47 -6.48 9.22 -16.86
CA GLU A 47 -7.28 10.26 -17.51
C GLU A 47 -8.45 10.73 -16.61
N LEU A 48 -9.00 9.85 -15.76
CA LEU A 48 -9.93 10.24 -14.70
C LEU A 48 -9.27 11.19 -13.70
N ALA A 49 -8.09 10.86 -13.20
CA ALA A 49 -7.36 11.70 -12.26
C ALA A 49 -7.14 13.11 -12.82
N LYS A 50 -6.57 13.21 -14.04
CA LYS A 50 -6.38 14.50 -14.75
C LYS A 50 -7.66 15.31 -14.89
N LEU A 51 -8.77 14.63 -15.12
CA LEU A 51 -10.05 15.31 -15.29
C LEU A 51 -10.54 15.93 -13.97
N PHE A 52 -10.41 15.19 -12.86
CA PHE A 52 -10.80 15.67 -11.54
C PHE A 52 -9.85 16.72 -10.97
N GLU A 53 -8.63 16.90 -11.51
CA GLU A 53 -7.71 17.98 -11.09
C GLU A 53 -8.34 19.39 -11.23
N PHE A 54 -9.28 19.55 -12.16
CA PHE A 54 -9.97 20.82 -12.42
C PHE A 54 -11.25 20.99 -11.59
N GLU A 55 -11.62 20.01 -10.76
CA GLU A 55 -12.85 20.01 -9.96
C GLU A 55 -12.54 20.17 -8.46
N PRO A 56 -12.70 21.38 -7.87
CA PRO A 56 -12.32 21.62 -6.47
C PRO A 56 -13.03 20.71 -5.45
N SER A 57 -14.27 20.30 -5.71
CA SER A 57 -15.05 19.43 -4.82
C SER A 57 -14.53 18.00 -4.76
N GLU A 58 -13.79 17.57 -5.77
CA GLU A 58 -13.36 16.18 -5.97
C GLU A 58 -11.83 16.03 -5.86
N GLN A 59 -11.13 17.00 -5.27
CA GLN A 59 -9.67 16.89 -5.10
C GLN A 59 -9.23 15.67 -4.29
N HIS A 60 -10.11 15.15 -3.41
CA HIS A 60 -9.80 13.99 -2.58
C HIS A 60 -9.71 12.67 -3.38
N ILE A 61 -10.36 12.58 -4.53
CA ILE A 61 -10.41 11.37 -5.36
C ILE A 61 -9.29 11.32 -6.42
N VAL A 62 -8.70 12.48 -6.78
CA VAL A 62 -7.59 12.59 -7.74
C VAL A 62 -6.41 11.69 -7.35
N SER A 63 -5.97 11.77 -6.09
CA SER A 63 -4.87 10.96 -5.56
C SER A 63 -5.18 9.45 -5.66
N THR A 64 -6.41 9.06 -5.30
CA THR A 64 -6.87 7.67 -5.41
C THR A 64 -6.77 7.17 -6.86
N TYR A 65 -7.23 7.96 -7.84
CA TYR A 65 -7.17 7.53 -9.23
C TYR A 65 -5.75 7.47 -9.79
N TYR A 66 -4.87 8.40 -9.44
CA TYR A 66 -3.45 8.24 -9.79
C TYR A 66 -2.85 6.99 -9.12
N LEU A 67 -3.20 6.71 -7.86
CA LEU A 67 -2.70 5.53 -7.17
C LEU A 67 -3.15 4.22 -7.84
N GLU A 68 -4.44 4.10 -8.19
CA GLU A 68 -4.97 2.94 -8.93
C GLU A 68 -4.32 2.80 -10.30
N SER A 69 -4.16 3.91 -11.03
CA SER A 69 -3.44 3.94 -12.31
C SER A 69 -2.01 3.42 -12.19
N ALA A 70 -1.28 3.91 -11.19
CA ALA A 70 0.09 3.50 -10.91
C ALA A 70 0.18 2.01 -10.53
N HIS A 71 -0.78 1.48 -9.75
CA HIS A 71 -0.85 0.05 -9.45
C HIS A 71 -1.07 -0.80 -10.71
N CYS A 72 -1.94 -0.37 -11.62
CA CYS A 72 -2.12 -1.04 -12.91
C CYS A 72 -0.84 -1.04 -13.74
N TYR A 73 -0.11 0.09 -13.81
CA TYR A 73 1.17 0.17 -14.51
C TYR A 73 2.26 -0.68 -13.82
N ASN A 74 2.29 -0.69 -12.49
CA ASN A 74 3.24 -1.47 -11.72
C ASN A 74 3.06 -2.97 -11.98
N PHE A 75 1.81 -3.43 -12.06
CA PHE A 75 1.47 -4.82 -12.32
C PHE A 75 2.00 -5.33 -13.68
N VAL A 76 2.09 -4.44 -14.68
CA VAL A 76 2.66 -4.76 -16.01
C VAL A 76 4.12 -4.33 -16.16
N PHE A 77 4.78 -3.99 -15.05
CA PHE A 77 6.17 -3.52 -15.03
C PHE A 77 6.42 -2.30 -15.93
N SER A 78 5.42 -1.42 -16.09
CA SER A 78 5.56 -0.20 -16.88
C SER A 78 6.31 0.88 -16.08
N GLU A 79 7.28 1.53 -16.73
CA GLU A 79 8.02 2.67 -16.17
C GLU A 79 7.11 3.83 -15.75
N ARG A 80 5.92 3.94 -16.37
CA ARG A 80 4.91 4.96 -16.03
C ARG A 80 4.39 4.85 -14.60
N ALA A 81 4.53 3.69 -13.95
CA ALA A 81 4.11 3.51 -12.57
C ALA A 81 4.78 4.51 -11.63
N TYR A 82 6.09 4.73 -11.80
CA TYR A 82 6.89 5.62 -10.96
C TYR A 82 6.36 7.05 -11.00
N GLU A 83 6.25 7.63 -12.20
CA GLU A 83 5.77 8.99 -12.41
C GLU A 83 4.33 9.16 -11.90
N THR A 84 3.50 8.14 -12.10
CA THR A 84 2.10 8.17 -11.68
C THR A 84 1.96 8.10 -10.15
N TYR A 85 2.82 7.36 -9.45
CA TYR A 85 2.89 7.40 -7.99
C TYR A 85 3.28 8.79 -7.47
N LEU A 86 4.23 9.47 -8.12
CA LEU A 86 4.60 10.84 -7.75
C LEU A 86 3.40 11.81 -7.91
N LEU A 87 2.61 11.66 -8.97
CA LEU A 87 1.38 12.45 -9.17
C LEU A 87 0.35 12.20 -8.06
N ALA A 88 0.19 10.95 -7.60
CA ALA A 88 -0.69 10.64 -6.46
C ALA A 88 -0.23 11.35 -5.17
N ILE A 89 1.08 11.31 -4.88
CA ILE A 89 1.68 12.01 -3.73
C ILE A 89 1.45 13.51 -3.85
N GLU A 90 1.70 14.11 -5.02
CA GLU A 90 1.48 15.53 -5.26
C GLU A 90 0.02 15.95 -5.10
N ALA A 91 -0.92 15.13 -5.60
CA ALA A 91 -2.35 15.38 -5.43
C ALA A 91 -2.75 15.43 -3.94
N ASP A 92 -2.23 14.51 -3.12
CA ASP A 92 -2.43 14.54 -1.67
C ASP A 92 -1.81 15.77 -1.00
N LEU A 93 -0.63 16.20 -1.45
CA LEU A 93 0.01 17.42 -0.94
C LEU A 93 -0.77 18.69 -1.30
N LYS A 94 -1.27 18.79 -2.54
CA LYS A 94 -2.07 19.93 -3.03
C LYS A 94 -3.35 20.13 -2.21
N ARG A 95 -4.02 19.04 -1.80
CA ARG A 95 -5.20 19.09 -0.93
C ARG A 95 -4.88 19.18 0.58
N GLY A 96 -3.61 19.26 0.96
CA GLY A 96 -3.16 19.35 2.35
C GLY A 96 -3.16 18.02 3.13
N ALA A 97 -3.39 16.88 2.47
CA ALA A 97 -3.42 15.53 3.06
C ALA A 97 -2.00 14.96 3.28
N LYS A 98 -1.19 15.66 4.07
CA LYS A 98 0.25 15.36 4.29
C LYS A 98 0.52 13.92 4.75
N LYS A 99 -0.32 13.39 5.64
CA LYS A 99 -0.19 12.00 6.13
C LYS A 99 -0.45 10.97 5.02
N GLY A 100 -1.43 11.25 4.14
CA GLY A 100 -1.73 10.39 3.00
C GLY A 100 -0.58 10.37 1.99
N ALA A 101 -0.01 11.53 1.68
CA ALA A 101 1.18 11.64 0.83
C ALA A 101 2.37 10.82 1.39
N ILE A 102 2.61 10.88 2.70
CA ILE A 102 3.65 10.08 3.37
C ILE A 102 3.34 8.58 3.27
N GLU A 103 2.09 8.18 3.52
CA GLU A 103 1.66 6.78 3.44
C GLU A 103 1.82 6.22 2.03
N ILE A 104 1.36 6.95 1.01
CA ILE A 104 1.53 6.58 -0.41
C ILE A 104 3.02 6.37 -0.69
N SER A 105 3.86 7.34 -0.33
CA SER A 105 5.31 7.26 -0.53
C SER A 105 5.91 5.99 0.10
N VAL A 106 5.58 5.67 1.36
CA VAL A 106 6.06 4.44 2.01
C VAL A 106 5.56 3.17 1.30
N ARG A 107 4.28 3.14 0.89
CA ARG A 107 3.70 1.98 0.21
C ARG A 107 4.32 1.75 -1.17
N CYS A 108 4.61 2.81 -1.91
CA CYS A 108 5.32 2.74 -3.19
C CYS A 108 6.73 2.19 -3.00
N GLY A 109 7.47 2.69 -2.00
CA GLY A 109 8.80 2.17 -1.67
C GLY A 109 8.78 0.68 -1.37
N TYR A 110 7.80 0.22 -0.57
CA TYR A 110 7.60 -1.20 -0.28
C TYR A 110 7.27 -2.03 -1.53
N GLN A 111 6.46 -1.50 -2.43
CA GLN A 111 6.10 -2.20 -3.67
C GLN A 111 7.33 -2.43 -4.56
N TYR A 112 8.14 -1.39 -4.79
CA TYR A 112 9.36 -1.51 -5.60
C TYR A 112 10.38 -2.47 -4.98
N GLU A 113 10.54 -2.45 -3.66
CA GLU A 113 11.41 -3.39 -2.97
C GLU A 113 10.92 -4.82 -3.10
N LYS A 114 9.65 -5.07 -2.82
CA LYS A 114 9.11 -6.43 -2.72
C LYS A 114 8.88 -7.08 -4.08
N ASP A 115 8.32 -6.34 -5.03
CA ASP A 115 7.86 -6.90 -6.29
C ASP A 115 8.94 -6.84 -7.38
N TRP A 116 9.81 -5.83 -7.34
CA TRP A 116 10.82 -5.60 -8.37
C TRP A 116 12.25 -5.87 -7.89
N GLY A 117 12.47 -5.93 -6.57
CA GLY A 117 13.82 -5.91 -6.01
C GLY A 117 14.57 -4.61 -6.33
N ASP A 118 13.86 -3.54 -6.72
CA ASP A 118 14.45 -2.25 -7.10
C ASP A 118 14.66 -1.40 -5.84
N PHE A 119 15.74 -1.70 -5.11
CA PHE A 119 16.09 -0.98 -3.89
C PHE A 119 16.37 0.50 -4.13
N GLY A 120 16.84 0.88 -5.32
CA GLY A 120 17.12 2.28 -5.68
C GLY A 120 15.84 3.10 -5.70
N LYS A 121 14.85 2.70 -6.52
CA LYS A 121 13.55 3.39 -6.54
C LYS A 121 12.82 3.28 -5.21
N SER A 122 12.95 2.12 -4.54
CA SER A 122 12.38 1.94 -3.21
C SER A 122 12.88 2.99 -2.21
N ASP A 123 14.20 3.22 -2.18
CA ASP A 123 14.83 4.18 -1.29
C ASP A 123 14.41 5.62 -1.61
N GLU A 124 14.30 5.99 -2.90
CA GLU A 124 13.77 7.32 -3.28
C GLU A 124 12.39 7.60 -2.67
N PHE A 125 11.47 6.63 -2.74
CA PHE A 125 10.13 6.77 -2.16
C PHE A 125 10.14 6.80 -0.64
N TYR A 126 11.00 6.01 0.00
CA TYR A 126 11.12 6.04 1.45
C TYR A 126 11.76 7.34 1.96
N ASP A 127 12.80 7.83 1.29
CA ASP A 127 13.47 9.09 1.60
C ASP A 127 12.51 10.26 1.41
N LYS A 128 11.72 10.25 0.32
CA LYS A 128 10.61 11.20 0.11
C LYS A 128 9.63 11.21 1.29
N ALA A 129 9.29 10.04 1.85
CA ALA A 129 8.41 9.96 3.00
C ALA A 129 9.04 10.63 4.24
N ASP A 130 10.34 10.44 4.46
CA ASP A 130 11.08 11.06 5.57
C ASP A 130 11.25 12.57 5.39
N GLU A 131 11.55 13.04 4.17
CA GLU A 131 11.56 14.46 3.83
C GLU A 131 10.22 15.13 4.13
N LEU A 132 9.11 14.50 3.75
CA LEU A 132 7.77 15.00 4.04
C LEU A 132 7.47 15.03 5.54
N ARG A 133 7.92 14.02 6.31
CA ARG A 133 7.81 14.03 7.77
C ARG A 133 8.54 15.22 8.39
N VAL A 134 9.79 15.45 7.97
CA VAL A 134 10.60 16.59 8.45
C VAL A 134 9.94 17.92 8.07
N LYS A 135 9.58 18.08 6.78
CA LYS A 135 8.97 19.30 6.25
C LYS A 135 7.70 19.72 6.98
N TYR A 136 6.89 18.76 7.40
CA TYR A 136 5.62 19.02 8.07
C TYR A 136 5.65 18.76 9.59
N ASN A 137 6.84 18.54 10.17
CA ASN A 137 7.04 18.25 11.59
C ASN A 137 6.15 17.08 12.10
N LEU A 138 6.03 16.03 11.29
CA LEU A 138 5.25 14.83 11.59
C LEU A 138 6.18 13.77 12.17
N LYS A 139 6.11 13.58 13.48
CA LYS A 139 6.85 12.51 14.17
C LYS A 139 6.26 11.15 13.82
N HIS A 140 7.13 10.18 13.58
CA HIS A 140 6.75 8.78 13.47
C HIS A 140 7.38 7.99 14.62
N ILE A 141 6.56 7.17 15.27
CA ILE A 141 7.02 6.19 16.24
C ILE A 141 6.77 4.83 15.60
N CYS A 142 7.85 4.09 15.35
CA CYS A 142 7.79 2.77 14.73
C CYS A 142 7.26 1.74 15.75
N ALA A 143 5.97 1.83 16.09
CA ALA A 143 5.31 1.01 17.10
C ALA A 143 4.94 -0.40 16.57
N ILE A 144 4.91 -0.58 15.26
CA ILE A 144 4.49 -1.83 14.61
C ILE A 144 5.74 -2.66 14.33
N THR A 145 6.15 -3.43 15.34
CA THR A 145 7.29 -4.35 15.25
C THR A 145 6.84 -5.82 15.20
N SER A 146 7.79 -6.73 15.00
CA SER A 146 7.54 -8.17 15.08
C SER A 146 6.98 -8.57 16.46
N GLU A 147 7.50 -7.96 17.53
CA GLU A 147 7.13 -8.21 18.92
C GLU A 147 5.73 -7.69 19.19
N TYR A 148 5.38 -6.52 18.65
CA TYR A 148 4.02 -6.00 18.72
C TYR A 148 3.02 -6.98 18.10
N LEU A 149 3.28 -7.47 16.89
CA LEU A 149 2.39 -8.41 16.21
C LEU A 149 2.33 -9.78 16.89
N LYS A 150 3.45 -10.30 17.42
CA LYS A 150 3.46 -11.50 18.28
C LYS A 150 2.58 -11.30 19.52
N GLY A 151 2.63 -10.11 20.12
CA GLY A 151 1.75 -9.71 21.22
C GLY A 151 0.27 -9.73 20.82
N VAL A 152 -0.08 -9.13 19.67
CA VAL A 152 -1.44 -9.19 19.12
C VAL A 152 -1.89 -10.63 18.91
N ILE A 153 -1.06 -11.48 18.31
CA ILE A 153 -1.37 -12.88 18.07
C ILE A 153 -1.69 -13.61 19.37
N ARG A 154 -0.82 -13.46 20.38
CA ARG A 154 -1.00 -14.07 21.70
C ARG A 154 -2.31 -13.62 22.34
N ASP A 155 -2.60 -12.33 22.29
CA ASP A 155 -3.80 -11.77 22.90
C ASP A 155 -5.07 -12.27 22.18
N VAL A 156 -5.05 -12.36 20.84
CA VAL A 156 -6.15 -12.92 20.04
C VAL A 156 -6.32 -14.43 20.30
N SER A 157 -5.24 -15.21 20.33
CA SER A 157 -5.28 -16.65 20.66
C SER A 157 -5.95 -16.87 22.02
N LYS A 158 -5.52 -16.14 23.06
CA LYS A 158 -6.14 -16.20 24.40
C LYS A 158 -7.64 -15.89 24.37
N LYS A 159 -8.09 -14.97 23.52
CA LYS A 159 -9.53 -14.66 23.36
C LYS A 159 -10.30 -15.70 22.56
N LEU A 160 -9.65 -16.38 21.61
CA LEU A 160 -10.26 -17.47 20.84
C LEU A 160 -10.42 -18.75 21.67
N ASP A 161 -9.55 -18.95 22.65
CA ASP A 161 -9.56 -20.08 23.58
C ASP A 161 -10.47 -19.85 24.79
N GLY A 162 -10.66 -18.58 25.20
CA GLY A 162 -11.54 -18.20 26.31
C GLY A 162 -12.97 -17.86 25.89
N TYR A 163 -13.87 -17.74 26.88
CA TYR A 163 -15.28 -17.40 26.66
C TYR A 163 -15.63 -15.89 26.81
N SER A 164 -14.69 -15.03 27.23
CA SER A 164 -15.09 -13.76 27.87
C SER A 164 -14.82 -12.45 27.12
N GLN A 165 -14.29 -12.42 25.89
CA GLN A 165 -14.29 -11.21 25.05
C GLN A 165 -14.30 -11.53 23.55
N ASN A 166 -14.94 -10.66 22.76
CA ASN A 166 -14.96 -10.76 21.31
C ASN A 166 -13.57 -10.42 20.73
N PRO A 167 -12.81 -11.39 20.17
CA PRO A 167 -11.49 -11.14 19.58
C PRO A 167 -11.51 -10.11 18.44
N VAL A 168 -12.66 -9.91 17.79
CA VAL A 168 -12.83 -8.88 16.74
C VAL A 168 -12.65 -7.47 17.32
N ASN A 169 -13.17 -7.20 18.52
CA ASN A 169 -13.05 -5.89 19.16
C ASN A 169 -11.58 -5.59 19.52
N LEU A 170 -10.84 -6.62 19.95
CA LEU A 170 -9.40 -6.51 20.20
C LEU A 170 -8.67 -6.14 18.91
N ILE A 171 -8.93 -6.85 17.81
CA ILE A 171 -8.26 -6.59 16.53
C ILE A 171 -8.60 -5.19 16.00
N HIS A 172 -9.86 -4.76 16.12
CA HIS A 172 -10.27 -3.40 15.77
C HIS A 172 -9.59 -2.32 16.62
N SER A 173 -9.43 -2.56 17.92
CA SER A 173 -8.66 -1.66 18.78
C SER A 173 -7.18 -1.59 18.37
N LYS A 174 -6.58 -2.72 18.00
CA LYS A 174 -5.19 -2.78 17.53
C LYS A 174 -5.03 -2.11 16.16
N SER A 175 -5.99 -2.25 15.24
CA SER A 175 -5.94 -1.61 13.92
C SER A 175 -5.97 -0.09 14.04
N LYS A 176 -6.79 0.46 14.93
CA LYS A 176 -6.82 1.91 15.20
C LYS A 176 -5.44 2.45 15.59
N ILE A 177 -4.76 1.78 16.53
CA ILE A 177 -3.40 2.17 16.95
C ILE A 177 -2.44 2.16 15.75
N MET A 178 -2.56 1.18 14.87
CA MET A 178 -1.69 1.05 13.70
C MET A 178 -1.91 2.17 12.67
N TYR A 179 -3.16 2.50 12.33
CA TYR A 179 -3.45 3.61 11.42
C TYR A 179 -3.05 4.97 12.01
N GLU A 180 -3.17 5.14 13.34
CA GLU A 180 -2.75 6.38 14.01
C GLU A 180 -1.24 6.57 14.06
N ALA A 181 -0.47 5.48 14.22
CA ALA A 181 1.00 5.51 14.25
C ALA A 181 1.62 5.89 12.89
N GLY A 182 0.88 5.66 11.80
CA GLY A 182 1.40 5.75 10.44
C GLY A 182 2.42 4.64 10.13
N VAL A 183 2.94 4.67 8.90
CA VAL A 183 3.89 3.67 8.38
C VAL A 183 5.24 4.30 8.07
N CYS A 184 6.31 3.51 8.03
CA CYS A 184 7.65 3.86 7.54
C CYS A 184 8.32 2.63 6.90
N ARG A 185 9.53 2.82 6.35
CA ARG A 185 10.36 1.75 5.76
C ARG A 185 10.46 0.51 6.66
N LYS A 186 10.62 0.69 7.97
CA LYS A 186 10.83 -0.42 8.91
C LYS A 186 9.56 -1.20 9.23
N CYS A 187 8.41 -0.53 9.29
CA CYS A 187 7.18 -1.15 9.78
C CYS A 187 6.18 -1.52 8.68
N ILE A 188 6.39 -1.09 7.44
CA ILE A 188 5.46 -1.34 6.33
C ILE A 188 5.21 -2.83 6.08
N HIS A 189 6.22 -3.69 6.21
CA HIS A 189 6.07 -5.14 6.06
C HIS A 189 5.06 -5.71 7.07
N PHE A 190 5.20 -5.33 8.34
CA PHE A 190 4.32 -5.74 9.42
C PHE A 190 2.94 -5.10 9.34
N TRP A 191 2.89 -3.83 8.92
CA TRP A 191 1.64 -3.13 8.67
C TRP A 191 0.83 -3.85 7.59
N LYS A 192 1.46 -4.21 6.46
CA LYS A 192 0.79 -4.83 5.32
C LYS A 192 0.13 -6.17 5.67
N ILE A 193 0.84 -7.04 6.40
CA ILE A 193 0.26 -8.33 6.80
C ILE A 193 -0.89 -8.18 7.80
N PHE A 194 -0.82 -7.17 8.67
CA PHE A 194 -1.89 -6.92 9.63
C PHE A 194 -3.10 -6.29 8.95
N ASP A 195 -2.89 -5.36 8.02
CA ASP A 195 -3.93 -4.75 7.20
C ASP A 195 -4.72 -5.83 6.43
N GLU A 196 -4.02 -6.79 5.81
CA GLU A 196 -4.64 -7.95 5.17
C GLU A 196 -5.41 -8.82 6.17
N TYR A 197 -4.87 -9.06 7.37
CA TYR A 197 -5.57 -9.80 8.42
C TYR A 197 -6.87 -9.09 8.85
N PHE A 198 -6.80 -7.77 9.01
CA PHE A 198 -7.94 -6.95 9.37
C PHE A 198 -9.00 -6.94 8.26
N ASP A 199 -8.60 -6.83 7.01
CA ASP A 199 -9.49 -6.85 5.85
C ASP A 199 -10.26 -8.14 5.71
N GLU A 200 -9.59 -9.26 5.90
CA GLU A 200 -10.22 -10.57 5.83
C GLU A 200 -11.27 -10.75 6.94
N ILE A 201 -11.07 -10.14 8.11
CA ILE A 201 -12.09 -10.08 9.18
C ILE A 201 -13.29 -9.20 8.79
N ARG A 202 -13.07 -8.14 8.02
CA ARG A 202 -14.15 -7.25 7.55
C ARG A 202 -15.05 -7.92 6.52
N LYS A 203 -14.51 -8.83 5.71
CA LYS A 203 -15.25 -9.55 4.65
C LYS A 203 -16.26 -10.57 5.17
N GLU A 204 -16.04 -11.13 6.37
CA GLU A 204 -16.88 -12.21 6.88
C GLU A 204 -18.18 -11.71 7.54
N GLU A 205 -19.31 -12.36 7.27
CA GLU A 205 -20.59 -12.05 7.89
C GLU A 205 -20.64 -12.40 9.39
N ASN A 206 -21.35 -11.60 10.19
CA ASN A 206 -21.35 -11.65 11.66
C ASN A 206 -21.61 -13.05 12.28
N ARG A 207 -22.34 -13.95 11.62
CA ARG A 207 -22.75 -15.24 12.20
C ARG A 207 -21.62 -16.30 12.24
N ASN A 208 -20.60 -16.19 11.38
CA ASN A 208 -19.51 -17.17 11.30
C ASN A 208 -18.12 -16.61 11.65
N LYS A 209 -18.03 -15.32 12.03
CA LYS A 209 -16.76 -14.62 12.30
C LYS A 209 -15.80 -15.38 13.20
N ILE A 210 -16.27 -15.99 14.29
CA ILE A 210 -15.36 -16.66 15.24
C ILE A 210 -14.73 -17.91 14.63
N LYS A 211 -15.53 -18.76 13.97
CA LYS A 211 -15.02 -20.00 13.35
C LYS A 211 -14.06 -19.68 12.20
N TRP A 212 -14.43 -18.71 11.37
CA TRP A 212 -13.59 -18.20 10.30
C TRP A 212 -12.29 -17.61 10.86
N LEU A 213 -12.39 -16.80 11.93
CA LEU A 213 -11.24 -16.18 12.58
C LEU A 213 -10.28 -17.22 13.15
N LYS A 214 -10.76 -18.30 13.77
CA LYS A 214 -9.88 -19.40 14.22
C LYS A 214 -9.05 -19.97 13.06
N LYS A 215 -9.68 -20.24 11.92
CA LYS A 215 -8.99 -20.76 10.73
C LYS A 215 -7.98 -19.75 10.16
N TYR A 216 -8.40 -18.50 10.00
CA TYR A 216 -7.53 -17.48 9.40
C TYR A 216 -6.40 -17.05 10.35
N HIS A 217 -6.63 -17.09 11.66
CA HIS A 217 -5.62 -16.72 12.66
C HIS A 217 -4.37 -17.61 12.58
N GLU A 218 -4.51 -18.90 12.31
CA GLU A 218 -3.35 -19.79 12.09
C GLU A 218 -2.57 -19.39 10.82
N LYS A 219 -3.27 -19.09 9.72
CA LYS A 219 -2.61 -18.57 8.50
C LYS A 219 -1.88 -17.27 8.76
N PHE A 220 -2.44 -16.39 9.59
CA PHE A 220 -1.80 -15.14 9.98
C PHE A 220 -0.52 -15.36 10.79
N LYS A 221 -0.49 -16.35 11.69
CA LYS A 221 0.74 -16.74 12.43
C LYS A 221 1.85 -17.17 11.48
N GLU A 222 1.53 -18.05 10.53
CA GLU A 222 2.46 -18.53 9.52
C GLU A 222 2.99 -17.38 8.66
N LYS A 223 2.09 -16.49 8.20
CA LYS A 223 2.46 -15.32 7.40
C LYS A 223 3.34 -14.34 8.16
N LEU A 224 3.12 -14.14 9.45
CA LEU A 224 4.00 -13.32 10.28
C LEU A 224 5.40 -13.93 10.37
N ALA A 225 5.51 -15.24 10.60
CA ALA A 225 6.81 -15.91 10.67
C ALA A 225 7.59 -15.79 9.35
N GLN A 226 6.91 -15.99 8.21
CA GLN A 226 7.49 -15.78 6.87
C GLN A 226 7.94 -14.34 6.68
N THR A 227 7.11 -13.36 7.07
CA THR A 227 7.45 -11.93 6.93
C THR A 227 8.67 -11.54 7.76
N ILE A 228 8.83 -12.10 8.96
CA ILE A 228 10.02 -11.87 9.79
C ILE A 228 11.27 -12.36 9.05
N ALA A 229 11.24 -13.59 8.54
CA ALA A 229 12.35 -14.17 7.79
C ALA A 229 12.65 -13.38 6.50
N ASP A 230 11.60 -12.94 5.78
CA ASP A 230 11.74 -12.15 4.57
C ASP A 230 12.40 -10.79 4.85
N VAL A 231 12.01 -10.11 5.93
CA VAL A 231 12.61 -8.82 6.35
C VAL A 231 14.07 -9.00 6.73
N GLU A 232 14.41 -10.08 7.43
CA GLU A 232 15.81 -10.41 7.77
C GLU A 232 16.64 -10.67 6.50
N ARG A 233 16.08 -11.41 5.54
CA ARG A 233 16.71 -11.66 4.24
C ARG A 233 16.92 -10.37 3.44
N LEU A 234 15.91 -9.53 3.30
CA LEU A 234 16.00 -8.24 2.60
C LEU A 234 17.07 -7.32 3.22
N ALA A 235 17.17 -7.33 4.54
CA ALA A 235 18.20 -6.57 5.25
C ALA A 235 19.62 -7.06 4.91
N GLU A 236 19.79 -8.37 4.68
CA GLU A 236 21.06 -8.97 4.29
C GLU A 236 21.38 -8.72 2.81
N GLU A 237 20.39 -8.84 1.92
CA GLU A 237 20.51 -8.50 0.49
C GLU A 237 20.94 -7.04 0.31
N ARG A 238 20.35 -6.11 1.06
CA ARG A 238 20.74 -4.70 1.04
C ARG A 238 22.19 -4.46 1.49
N LYS A 239 22.71 -5.23 2.44
CA LYS A 239 24.12 -5.13 2.86
C LYS A 239 25.07 -5.63 1.77
N ASN A 240 24.70 -6.71 1.09
CA ASN A 240 25.55 -7.36 0.08
C ASN A 240 25.48 -6.68 -1.29
N GLY A 241 24.33 -6.07 -1.63
CA GLY A 241 24.10 -5.38 -2.90
C GLY A 241 24.55 -3.92 -2.93
N ALA A 242 24.95 -3.35 -1.79
CA ALA A 242 25.59 -2.04 -1.80
C ALA A 242 26.91 -2.16 -2.56
N PRO A 243 27.08 -1.52 -3.75
CA PRO A 243 28.38 -1.49 -4.40
C PRO A 243 29.32 -0.92 -3.37
N GLY A 244 30.36 -1.68 -3.01
CA GLY A 244 31.33 -1.28 -2.00
C GLY A 244 31.81 0.12 -2.36
N LYS A 245 31.27 1.13 -1.67
CA LYS A 245 31.87 2.46 -1.67
C LYS A 245 33.18 2.23 -0.96
N ASP A 246 34.21 2.03 -1.76
CA ASP A 246 35.58 1.92 -1.30
C ASP A 246 35.85 3.17 -0.43
N PRO A 247 36.08 3.00 0.89
CA PRO A 247 36.32 4.12 1.78
C PRO A 247 37.58 4.93 1.40
N SER A 248 38.39 4.43 0.46
CA SER A 248 39.63 5.07 0.02
C SER A 248 39.45 6.24 -0.97
N GLN A 249 38.24 6.54 -1.46
CA GLN A 249 38.02 7.67 -2.39
C GLN A 249 37.57 9.00 -1.72
N GLN A 250 37.71 9.16 -0.40
CA GLN A 250 37.30 10.40 0.30
C GLN A 250 38.41 11.42 0.59
N TYR A 251 39.64 11.23 0.12
CA TYR A 251 40.72 12.20 0.39
C TYR A 251 41.69 12.40 -0.78
N GLU A 252 41.20 12.85 -1.93
CA GLU A 252 42.05 13.57 -2.90
C GLU A 252 41.21 14.70 -3.49
N ASP A 253 41.19 15.83 -2.79
CA ASP A 253 41.11 17.20 -3.35
C ASP A 253 40.99 18.18 -2.17
N ALA A 254 42.16 18.56 -1.66
CA ALA A 254 42.39 19.72 -0.80
C ALA A 254 43.47 20.59 -1.45
#